data_AF-A0A9P6XM46-F1
#
_entry.id   AF-A0A9P6XM46-F1
#
_cell.length_a   1.000
_cell.length_b   1.000
_cell.length_c   1.000
_cell.angle_alpha   90.00
_cell.angle_beta   90.00
_cell.angle_gamma   90.00
#
_symmetry.space_group_name_H-M   'P 1'
#
loop_
_entity.id
_entity.type
_entity.pdbx_description
1 polymer ?
#
loop_
_entity_poly.entity_id
_entity_poly.type
_entity_poly.pdbx_seq_one_letter_code
_entity_poly.pdbx_strand_id
1 'polypeptide(L)'
;MALEPEIQRIVLRDARAVLGGASPESQRHCVQSMQRLIERLIAQGVVTPVDAQALASLIYGSLAEAAFWIAEGEDGDARRAQATAALELLLRGLRSAG
;
A
#
# COMPACT_ATOMS: atom_id res chain seq x y z
N MET A 1 1.97 -11.45 -4.30
CA MET A 1 1.88 -10.58 -5.47
C MET A 1 3.23 -10.07 -5.96
N ALA A 2 3.98 -9.23 -5.23
CA ALA A 2 5.21 -8.61 -5.78
C ALA A 2 6.35 -9.59 -6.19
N LEU A 3 6.31 -10.83 -5.69
CA LEU A 3 7.24 -11.91 -6.05
C LEU A 3 6.67 -12.91 -7.05
N GLU A 4 5.39 -12.77 -7.42
CA GLU A 4 4.81 -13.62 -8.46
C GLU A 4 5.43 -13.21 -9.81
N PRO A 5 6.08 -14.12 -10.55
CA PRO A 5 6.92 -13.76 -11.69
C PRO A 5 6.23 -12.88 -12.74
N GLU A 6 4.98 -13.19 -13.06
CA GLU A 6 4.19 -12.45 -14.05
C GLU A 6 3.82 -11.06 -13.55
N ILE A 7 3.39 -10.92 -12.29
CA ILE A 7 3.06 -9.62 -11.68
C ILE A 7 4.32 -8.76 -11.55
N GLN A 8 5.43 -9.35 -11.12
CA GLN A 8 6.69 -8.66 -10.94
C GLN A 8 7.20 -8.09 -12.28
N ARG A 9 7.21 -8.91 -13.33
CA ARG A 9 7.71 -8.49 -14.63
C ARG A 9 6.77 -7.52 -15.33
N ILE A 10 5.50 -7.91 -15.49
CA ILE A 10 4.57 -7.16 -16.33
C ILE A 10 4.06 -5.90 -15.62
N VAL A 11 3.59 -6.04 -14.38
CA VAL A 11 2.91 -4.95 -13.67
C VAL A 11 3.91 -4.03 -12.98
N LEU A 12 4.89 -4.60 -12.27
CA LEU A 12 5.76 -3.81 -11.39
C LEU A 12 7.01 -3.26 -12.09
N ARG A 13 7.49 -3.90 -13.16
CA ARG A 13 8.65 -3.44 -13.95
C ARG A 13 8.23 -2.83 -15.27
N ASP A 14 7.63 -3.61 -16.16
CA ASP A 14 7.37 -3.19 -17.54
C ASP A 14 6.32 -2.06 -17.61
N ALA A 15 5.16 -2.24 -16.96
CA ALA A 15 4.13 -1.20 -16.92
C ALA A 15 4.58 0.06 -16.16
N ARG A 16 5.43 -0.07 -15.13
CA ARG A 16 6.02 1.10 -14.45
C ARG A 16 6.90 1.90 -15.42
N ALA A 17 7.77 1.22 -16.15
CA ALA A 17 8.71 1.85 -17.08
C ALA A 17 8.02 2.51 -18.28
N VAL A 18 6.94 1.91 -18.80
CA VAL A 18 6.27 2.38 -20.02
C VAL A 18 5.08 3.30 -19.73
N LEU A 19 4.29 2.98 -18.70
CA LEU A 19 3.01 3.66 -18.40
C LEU A 19 3.05 4.52 -17.14
N GLY A 20 4.17 4.53 -16.41
CA GLY A 20 4.28 5.24 -15.13
C GLY A 20 3.60 4.53 -13.96
N GLY A 21 3.20 3.26 -14.11
CA GLY A 21 2.60 2.43 -13.06
C GLY A 21 1.09 2.24 -13.23
N ALA A 22 0.35 2.20 -12.11
CA ALA A 22 -1.09 2.02 -12.11
C ALA A 22 -1.82 3.20 -12.76
N SER A 23 -2.90 2.95 -13.50
CA SER A 23 -3.65 4.03 -14.15
C SER A 23 -4.26 4.98 -13.09
N PRO A 24 -4.42 6.28 -13.40
CA PRO A 24 -5.02 7.23 -12.47
C PRO A 24 -6.43 6.83 -12.01
N GLU A 25 -7.19 6.14 -12.86
CA GLU A 25 -8.51 5.62 -12.51
C GLU A 25 -8.43 4.45 -11.51
N SER A 26 -7.54 3.49 -11.75
CA SER A 26 -7.32 2.37 -10.83
C SER A 26 -6.82 2.85 -9.45
N GLN A 27 -5.89 3.81 -9.44
CA GLN A 27 -5.42 4.44 -8.22
C GLN A 27 -6.55 5.11 -7.45
N ARG A 28 -7.38 5.94 -8.12
CA ARG A 28 -8.53 6.60 -7.48
C ARG A 28 -9.52 5.59 -6.91
N HIS A 29 -9.81 4.51 -7.65
CA HIS A 29 -10.69 3.44 -7.16
C HIS A 29 -10.12 2.75 -5.91
N CYS A 30 -8.83 2.41 -5.91
CA CYS A 30 -8.16 1.82 -4.75
C CYS A 30 -8.19 2.75 -3.53
N VAL A 31 -7.88 4.03 -3.71
CA VAL A 31 -7.91 5.04 -2.64
C VAL A 31 -9.33 5.20 -2.08
N GLN A 32 -10.36 5.29 -2.92
CA GLN A 32 -11.76 5.37 -2.48
C GLN A 32 -12.21 4.11 -1.74
N SER A 33 -11.76 2.94 -2.17
CA SER A 33 -12.04 1.69 -1.45
C SER A 33 -11.39 1.67 -0.07
N MET A 34 -10.12 2.11 0.02
CA MET A 34 -9.38 2.20 1.27
C MET A 34 -9.99 3.24 2.22
N GLN A 35 -10.38 4.40 1.70
CA GLN A 35 -11.04 5.46 2.47
C GLN A 35 -12.29 4.92 3.19
N ARG A 36 -13.17 4.22 2.47
CA ARG A 36 -14.39 3.62 3.06
C ARG A 36 -14.09 2.62 4.17
N LEU A 37 -12.97 1.90 4.07
CA LEU A 37 -12.53 0.97 5.12
C LEU A 37 -12.03 1.73 6.35
N ILE A 38 -11.23 2.77 6.16
CA ILE A 38 -10.73 3.63 7.24
C ILE A 38 -11.87 4.33 7.97
N GLU A 39 -12.85 4.89 7.25
CA GLU A 39 -14.04 5.52 7.85
C GLU A 39 -14.78 4.56 8.78
N ARG A 40 -14.93 3.29 8.37
CA ARG A 40 -15.54 2.25 9.22
C ARG A 40 -14.70 1.94 10.46
N LEU A 41 -13.38 1.85 10.32
CA LEU A 41 -12.48 1.60 11.45
C LEU A 41 -12.46 2.75 12.46
N ILE A 42 -12.58 4.00 11.98
CA ILE A 42 -12.74 5.18 12.83
C ILE A 42 -14.08 5.11 13.57
N ALA A 43 -15.18 4.80 12.87
CA ALA A 43 -16.51 4.67 13.47
C ALA A 43 -16.58 3.55 14.55
N GLN A 44 -15.77 2.50 14.39
CA GLN A 44 -15.63 1.42 15.37
C GLN A 44 -14.67 1.76 16.52
N GLY A 45 -14.03 2.93 16.49
CA GLY A 45 -13.03 3.33 17.48
C GLY A 45 -11.74 2.52 17.42
N VAL A 46 -11.45 1.82 16.31
CA VAL A 46 -10.22 1.04 16.12
C VAL A 46 -9.07 1.93 15.67
N VAL A 47 -9.36 2.89 14.80
CA VAL A 47 -8.39 3.88 14.28
C VAL A 47 -8.69 5.24 14.89
N THR A 48 -7.64 5.95 15.29
CA THR A 48 -7.74 7.32 15.82
C THR A 48 -8.40 8.26 14.79
N PRO A 49 -9.31 9.17 15.19
CA PRO A 49 -9.95 10.10 14.27
C PRO A 49 -8.92 10.92 13.45
N VAL A 50 -9.03 10.84 12.12
CA VAL A 50 -8.16 11.51 11.15
C VAL A 50 -8.90 11.65 9.82
N ASP A 51 -8.43 12.51 8.92
CA ASP A 51 -8.95 12.58 7.56
C ASP A 51 -8.72 11.26 6.82
N ALA A 52 -9.81 10.55 6.51
CA ALA A 52 -9.75 9.20 5.96
C ALA A 52 -9.21 9.17 4.52
N GLN A 53 -9.44 10.22 3.74
CA GLN A 53 -8.97 10.31 2.36
C GLN A 53 -7.45 10.51 2.31
N ALA A 54 -6.92 11.39 3.15
CA ALA A 54 -5.49 11.62 3.30
C ALA A 54 -4.78 10.36 3.78
N LEU A 55 -5.32 9.70 4.83
CA LEU A 55 -4.74 8.44 5.32
C LEU A 55 -4.81 7.33 4.26
N ALA A 56 -5.91 7.20 3.53
CA ALA A 56 -6.03 6.25 2.41
C ALA A 56 -4.96 6.49 1.34
N SER A 57 -4.72 7.76 1.00
CA SER A 57 -3.72 8.15 0.00
C SER A 57 -2.29 7.81 0.45
N LEU A 58 -1.97 8.05 1.72
CA LEU A 58 -0.67 7.70 2.32
C LEU A 58 -0.45 6.19 2.38
N ILE A 59 -1.45 5.42 2.82
CA ILE A 59 -1.37 3.95 2.87
C ILE A 59 -1.24 3.36 1.47
N TYR A 60 -2.02 3.86 0.51
CA TYR A 60 -1.91 3.40 -0.88
C TYR A 60 -0.50 3.68 -1.43
N GLY A 61 0.01 4.90 -1.23
CA GLY A 61 1.34 5.29 -1.72
C GLY A 61 2.45 4.44 -1.13
N SER A 62 2.44 4.19 0.18
CA SER A 62 3.46 3.38 0.84
C SER A 62 3.42 1.91 0.39
N LEU A 63 2.22 1.34 0.19
CA LEU A 63 2.04 -0.01 -0.34
C LEU A 63 2.51 -0.14 -1.79
N ALA A 64 2.19 0.83 -2.64
CA ALA A 64 2.63 0.86 -4.02
C ALA A 64 4.16 0.94 -4.12
N GLU A 65 4.79 1.83 -3.35
CA GLU A 65 6.25 1.96 -3.34
C GLU A 65 6.93 0.72 -2.77
N ALA A 66 6.38 0.13 -1.70
CA ALA A 66 6.88 -1.12 -1.15
C ALA A 66 6.85 -2.26 -2.19
N ALA A 67 5.77 -2.37 -2.97
CA ALA A 67 5.66 -3.38 -4.02
C ALA A 67 6.76 -3.22 -5.09
N PHE A 68 7.02 -1.98 -5.53
CA PHE A 68 8.12 -1.72 -6.47
C PHE A 68 9.49 -2.02 -5.86
N TRP A 69 9.73 -1.57 -4.62
CA TRP A 69 10.99 -1.82 -3.93
C TRP A 69 11.27 -3.31 -3.75
N ILE A 70 10.25 -4.12 -3.46
CA ILE A 70 10.36 -5.59 -3.42
C ILE A 70 10.70 -6.15 -4.80
N ALA A 71 9.99 -5.69 -5.85
CA ALA A 71 10.16 -6.17 -7.22
C ALA A 71 11.51 -5.80 -7.86
N GLU A 72 12.18 -4.76 -7.38
CA GLU A 72 13.49 -4.31 -7.88
C GLU A 72 14.69 -5.00 -7.20
N GLY A 73 14.48 -5.70 -6.09
CA GLY A 73 15.56 -6.33 -5.32
C GLY A 73 16.05 -7.66 -5.87
N GLU A 74 17.32 -7.96 -5.64
CA GLU A 74 17.90 -9.29 -5.88
C GLU A 74 17.36 -10.34 -4.90
N ASP A 75 17.18 -9.97 -3.63
CA ASP A 75 16.53 -10.77 -2.60
C ASP A 75 15.15 -10.20 -2.25
N GLY A 76 14.17 -10.58 -3.08
CA GLY A 76 12.79 -10.12 -2.93
C GLY A 76 12.09 -10.65 -1.67
N ASP A 77 12.45 -11.83 -1.18
CA ASP A 77 11.88 -12.39 0.06
C ASP A 77 12.34 -11.61 1.29
N ALA A 78 13.62 -11.26 1.37
CA ALA A 78 14.14 -10.42 2.44
C ALA A 78 13.48 -9.02 2.43
N ARG A 79 13.37 -8.40 1.24
CA ARG A 79 12.68 -7.10 1.11
C ARG A 79 11.20 -7.17 1.47
N ARG A 80 10.51 -8.26 1.11
CA ARG A 80 9.11 -8.49 1.52
C ARG A 80 9.01 -8.49 3.04
N ALA A 81 9.86 -9.27 3.71
CA ALA A 81 9.86 -9.35 5.18
C ALA A 81 10.12 -7.97 5.82
N GLN A 82 11.09 -7.21 5.31
CA GLN A 82 11.42 -5.86 5.78
C GLN A 82 10.26 -4.88 5.57
N ALA A 83 9.64 -4.89 4.39
CA ALA A 83 8.50 -4.02 4.07
C ALA A 83 7.29 -4.33 4.94
N THR A 84 6.98 -5.62 5.15
CA THR A 84 5.91 -6.06 6.05
C THR A 84 6.16 -5.58 7.48
N ALA A 85 7.37 -5.78 8.02
CA ALA A 85 7.71 -5.35 9.37
C ALA A 85 7.59 -3.81 9.54
N ALA A 86 8.09 -3.04 8.56
CA ALA A 86 7.98 -1.58 8.59
C ALA A 86 6.52 -1.09 8.48
N LEU A 87 5.73 -1.69 7.59
CA LEU A 87 4.32 -1.34 7.42
C LEU A 87 3.51 -1.67 8.68
N GLU A 88 3.76 -2.81 9.31
CA GLU A 88 3.10 -3.14 10.58
C GLU A 88 3.36 -2.09 11.65
N LEU A 89 4.59 -1.60 11.76
CA LEU A 89 4.92 -0.53 12.71
C LEU A 89 4.15 0.75 12.41
N LEU A 90 4.05 1.16 11.14
CA LEU A 90 3.25 2.32 10.74
C LEU A 90 1.77 2.14 11.08
N LEU A 91 1.19 0.99 10.74
CA LEU A 91 -0.23 0.71 10.97
C LEU A 91 -0.57 0.59 12.46
N ARG A 92 0.35 0.08 13.30
CA ARG A 92 0.18 0.07 14.75
C ARG A 92 0.02 1.48 15.34
N GLY A 93 0.71 2.47 14.77
CA GLY A 93 0.59 3.87 15.20
C GLY A 93 -0.77 4.52 14.90
N LEU A 94 -1.60 3.90 14.06
CA LEU A 94 -2.94 4.40 13.72
C LEU A 94 -4.02 3.94 14.70
N ARG A 95 -3.72 2.93 15.52
CA ARG A 95 -4.68 2.37 16.47
C ARG A 95 -5.05 3.42 17.51
N SER A 96 -6.31 3.45 17.89
CA SER A 96 -6.76 4.24 19.04
C SER A 96 -6.00 3.79 20.29
N ALA A 97 -5.61 4.76 21.13
CA ALA A 97 -5.25 4.45 22.51
C ALA A 97 -6.54 3.99 23.19
N GLY A 98 -6.61 2.70 23.53
CA GLY A 98 -7.65 2.17 24.41
C GLY A 98 -7.55 2.78 25.80
#